data_AF-A0A179B4D5-F1
#
_entry.id   AF-A0A179B4D5-F1
#
_cell.length_a   1.000
_cell.length_b   1.000
_cell.length_c   1.000
_cell.angle_alpha   90.00
_cell.angle_beta   90.00
_cell.angle_gamma   90.00
#
_symmetry.space_group_name_H-M   'P 1'
#
loop_
_entity.id
_entity.type
_entity.pdbx_description
1 polymer ?
#
loop_
_entity_poly.entity_id
_entity_poly.type
_entity_poly.pdbx_seq_one_letter_code
_entity_poly.pdbx_strand_id
1 'polypeptide(L)'
;MAIFKLDSDKFNQQLASLSEGGDKFQEAQKNFRSGVQIEAGPGGGEHWSGVDELDHFKTPLHASFVAIDDELKSTSERQHAIIANLRESLKSFQYIDDQERQSYMDQLDALDSKFEYIAPQGMQAIALAFKGSVAAMAKAASATKDDK
;
A
#
# COMPACT_ATOMS: atom_id res chain seq x y z
N MET A 1 -11.93 29.86 -26.79
CA MET A 1 -11.99 28.48 -26.27
C MET A 1 -10.73 27.76 -26.70
N ALA A 2 -9.97 27.19 -25.75
CA ALA A 2 -8.88 26.28 -26.10
C ALA A 2 -9.49 24.92 -26.46
N ILE A 3 -9.08 24.34 -27.59
CA ILE A 3 -9.48 22.98 -27.97
C ILE A 3 -8.52 22.02 -27.26
N PHE A 4 -9.03 21.26 -26.29
CA PHE A 4 -8.26 20.23 -25.60
C PHE A 4 -8.40 18.92 -26.37
N LYS A 5 -7.36 18.59 -27.16
CA LYS A 5 -7.28 17.32 -27.89
C LYS A 5 -6.53 16.29 -27.06
N LEU A 6 -6.97 15.04 -27.13
CA LEU A 6 -6.23 13.93 -26.53
C LEU A 6 -4.90 13.75 -27.29
N ASP A 7 -3.81 13.67 -26.53
CA ASP A 7 -2.51 13.22 -27.01
C ASP A 7 -2.43 11.71 -26.76
N SER A 8 -2.88 10.91 -27.73
CA SER A 8 -3.04 9.46 -27.57
C SER A 8 -1.71 8.77 -27.23
N ASP A 9 -0.58 9.27 -27.74
CA ASP A 9 0.74 8.71 -27.44
C ASP A 9 1.08 8.88 -25.95
N LYS A 10 0.88 10.09 -25.40
CA LYS A 10 1.08 10.31 -23.96
C LYS A 10 0.09 9.55 -23.11
N PHE A 11 -1.16 9.45 -23.55
CA PHE A 11 -2.16 8.68 -22.82
C PHE A 11 -1.78 7.19 -22.75
N ASN A 12 -1.35 6.62 -23.88
CA ASN A 12 -0.85 5.24 -23.95
C ASN A 12 0.40 5.03 -23.08
N GLN A 13 1.32 6.00 -23.03
CA GLN A 13 2.46 5.96 -22.11
C GLN A 13 2.01 5.94 -20.64
N GLN A 14 1.00 6.72 -20.28
CA GLN A 14 0.43 6.71 -18.93
C GLN A 14 -0.21 5.36 -18.60
N LEU A 15 -0.98 4.77 -19.53
CA LEU A 15 -1.55 3.43 -19.34
C LEU A 15 -0.47 2.35 -19.15
N ALA A 16 0.60 2.41 -19.94
CA ALA A 16 1.72 1.48 -19.79
C ALA A 16 2.42 1.63 -18.43
N SER A 17 2.64 2.87 -17.98
CA SER A 17 3.23 3.15 -16.66
C SER A 17 2.32 2.69 -15.52
N LEU A 18 1.00 2.90 -15.62
CA LEU A 18 0.04 2.39 -14.66
C LEU A 18 -0.01 0.86 -14.65
N SER A 19 0.10 0.20 -15.81
CA SER A 19 0.16 -1.26 -15.86
C SER A 19 1.38 -1.80 -15.13
N GLU A 20 2.57 -1.27 -15.43
CA GLU A 20 3.81 -1.67 -14.78
C GLU A 20 3.76 -1.39 -13.26
N GLY A 21 3.22 -0.22 -12.88
CA GLY A 21 2.99 0.13 -11.49
C GLY A 21 2.03 -0.84 -10.78
N GLY A 22 0.95 -1.24 -11.44
CA GLY A 22 -0.01 -2.21 -10.94
C GLY A 22 0.60 -3.59 -10.73
N ASP A 23 1.42 -4.06 -11.68
CA ASP A 23 2.09 -5.36 -11.56
C ASP A 23 3.06 -5.37 -10.36
N LYS A 24 3.85 -4.30 -10.20
CA LYS A 24 4.75 -4.13 -9.05
C LYS A 24 3.98 -4.02 -7.73
N PHE A 25 2.85 -3.31 -7.72
CA PHE A 25 2.01 -3.19 -6.53
C PHE A 25 1.47 -4.55 -6.09
N GLN A 26 0.97 -5.37 -7.02
CA GLN A 26 0.48 -6.71 -6.73
C GLN A 26 1.59 -7.62 -6.19
N GLU A 27 2.79 -7.56 -6.77
CA GLU A 27 3.95 -8.30 -6.28
C GLU A 27 4.36 -7.86 -4.87
N ALA A 28 4.48 -6.55 -4.63
CA ALA A 28 4.82 -6.00 -3.33
C ALA A 28 3.82 -6.43 -2.25
N GLN A 29 2.52 -6.31 -2.54
CA GLN A 29 1.45 -6.76 -1.66
C GLN A 29 1.52 -8.27 -1.39
N LYS A 30 1.79 -9.09 -2.41
CA LYS A 30 1.94 -10.55 -2.23
C LYS A 30 3.10 -10.88 -1.29
N ASN A 31 4.27 -10.26 -1.51
CA ASN A 31 5.45 -10.48 -0.68
C ASN A 31 5.21 -10.02 0.75
N PHE A 32 4.59 -8.84 0.91
CA PHE A 32 4.22 -8.30 2.21
C PHE A 32 3.27 -9.24 2.97
N ARG A 33 2.20 -9.73 2.31
CA ARG A 33 1.27 -10.70 2.90
C ARG A 33 1.96 -11.98 3.35
N SER A 34 2.91 -12.48 2.57
CA SER A 34 3.71 -13.65 2.98
C SER A 34 4.53 -13.34 4.24
N GLY A 35 5.17 -12.17 4.31
CA GLY A 35 5.94 -11.76 5.48
C GLY A 35 5.07 -11.65 6.74
N VAL A 36 3.90 -11.03 6.62
CA VAL A 36 2.94 -10.91 7.74
C VAL A 36 2.45 -12.29 8.18
N GLN A 37 2.17 -13.20 7.25
CA GLN A 37 1.72 -14.54 7.61
C GLN A 37 2.77 -15.35 8.36
N ILE A 38 4.06 -15.17 8.04
CA ILE A 38 5.17 -15.80 8.76
C ILE A 38 5.25 -15.22 10.17
N GLU A 39 5.23 -13.90 10.31
CA GLU A 39 5.38 -13.23 11.61
C GLU A 39 4.17 -13.47 12.54
N ALA A 40 2.95 -13.42 12.00
CA ALA A 40 1.73 -13.65 12.76
C ALA A 40 1.40 -15.15 12.98
N GLY A 41 2.16 -16.05 12.34
CA GLY A 41 1.94 -17.49 12.41
C GLY A 41 2.54 -18.15 13.67
N PRO A 42 2.27 -19.45 13.87
CA PRO A 42 2.85 -20.22 14.96
C PRO A 42 4.38 -20.16 14.92
N GLY A 43 5.00 -19.65 16.00
CA GLY A 43 6.46 -19.50 16.12
C GLY A 43 7.02 -18.11 15.72
N GLY A 44 6.25 -17.23 15.07
CA GLY A 44 6.69 -15.87 14.74
C GLY A 44 6.58 -14.89 15.92
N GLY A 45 5.53 -15.03 16.74
CA GLY A 45 5.20 -14.06 17.80
C GLY A 45 5.82 -14.27 19.18
N GLU A 46 6.14 -15.51 19.58
CA GLU A 46 6.45 -15.82 20.99
C GLU A 46 7.94 -15.58 21.33
N HIS A 47 8.88 -16.21 20.64
CA HIS A 47 10.33 -15.97 20.79
C HIS A 47 11.04 -16.30 19.47
N TRP A 48 11.86 -15.38 18.95
CA TRP A 48 12.64 -15.67 17.73
C TRP A 48 13.83 -16.57 18.01
N SER A 49 14.32 -16.54 19.24
CA SER A 49 15.44 -17.36 19.71
C SER A 49 15.41 -17.44 21.23
N GLY A 50 16.25 -18.29 21.82
CA GLY A 50 16.51 -18.27 23.27
C GLY A 50 17.44 -17.15 23.74
N VAL A 51 17.74 -16.17 22.89
CA VAL A 51 18.57 -14.99 23.17
C VAL A 51 17.64 -13.79 23.32
N ASP A 52 17.51 -13.28 24.55
CA ASP A 52 16.59 -12.18 24.89
C ASP A 52 16.88 -10.90 24.09
N GLU A 53 18.15 -10.64 23.75
CA GLU A 53 18.53 -9.48 22.93
C GLU A 53 17.93 -9.53 21.53
N LEU A 54 17.66 -10.71 20.99
CA LEU A 54 17.04 -10.85 19.67
C LEU A 54 15.54 -10.50 19.71
N ASP A 55 14.87 -10.68 20.85
CA ASP A 55 13.48 -10.25 21.01
C ASP A 55 13.34 -8.71 21.01
N HIS A 56 14.40 -7.95 21.29
CA HIS A 56 14.38 -6.49 21.16
C HIS A 56 14.18 -6.02 19.70
N PHE A 57 14.50 -6.85 18.69
CA PHE A 57 14.28 -6.50 17.28
C PHE A 57 12.82 -6.66 16.83
N LYS A 58 11.95 -7.27 17.64
CA LYS A 58 10.53 -7.43 17.31
C LYS A 58 9.82 -6.09 17.14
N THR A 59 10.09 -5.14 18.04
CA THR A 59 9.45 -3.82 17.99
C THR A 59 9.78 -3.05 16.70
N PRO A 60 11.05 -2.88 16.29
CA PRO A 60 11.36 -2.22 15.01
C PRO A 60 10.89 -3.03 13.79
N LEU A 61 10.81 -4.36 13.87
CA LEU A 61 10.20 -5.15 12.79
C LEU A 61 8.70 -4.88 12.67
N HIS A 62 7.95 -4.93 13.77
CA HIS A 62 6.51 -4.66 13.77
C HIS A 62 6.22 -3.22 13.32
N ALA A 63 7.07 -2.26 13.71
CA ALA A 63 7.00 -0.89 13.20
C ALA A 63 7.12 -0.84 11.67
N SER A 64 8.06 -1.60 11.11
CA SER A 64 8.25 -1.71 9.67
C SER A 64 7.05 -2.34 8.97
N PHE A 65 6.46 -3.40 9.54
CA PHE A 65 5.23 -4.00 9.01
C PHE A 65 4.08 -2.98 8.97
N VAL A 66 3.87 -2.23 10.06
CA VAL A 66 2.82 -1.19 10.11
C VAL A 66 3.07 -0.10 9.07
N ALA A 67 4.30 0.38 8.95
CA ALA A 67 4.64 1.42 7.97
C ALA A 67 4.44 0.94 6.52
N ILE A 68 4.82 -0.30 6.20
CA ILE A 68 4.61 -0.87 4.86
C ILE A 68 3.11 -1.06 4.58
N ASP A 69 2.33 -1.51 5.57
CA ASP A 69 0.88 -1.65 5.45
C ASP A 69 0.20 -0.32 5.10
N ASP A 70 0.56 0.74 5.84
CA ASP A 70 0.06 2.09 5.62
C ASP A 70 0.47 2.64 4.23
N GLU A 71 1.70 2.38 3.78
CA GLU A 71 2.17 2.82 2.46
C GLU A 71 1.50 2.06 1.31
N LEU A 72 1.24 0.75 1.46
CA LEU A 72 0.49 -0.01 0.46
C LEU A 72 -0.95 0.52 0.34
N LYS A 73 -1.61 0.77 1.48
CA LYS A 73 -2.96 1.35 1.50
C LYS A 73 -3.00 2.75 0.89
N SER A 74 -2.10 3.64 1.31
CA SER A 74 -1.98 5.01 0.78
C SER A 74 -1.67 5.02 -0.71
N THR A 75 -0.83 4.09 -1.18
CA THR A 75 -0.52 3.95 -2.61
C THR A 75 -1.74 3.49 -3.40
N SER A 76 -2.49 2.50 -2.91
CA SER A 76 -3.76 2.08 -3.51
C SER A 76 -4.73 3.26 -3.66
N GLU A 77 -4.99 3.98 -2.57
CA GLU A 77 -5.89 5.15 -2.55
C GLU A 77 -5.45 6.23 -3.56
N ARG A 78 -4.14 6.54 -3.61
CA ARG A 78 -3.58 7.50 -4.57
C ARG A 78 -3.77 7.06 -6.02
N GLN A 79 -3.52 5.78 -6.33
CA GLN A 79 -3.63 5.29 -7.72
C GLN A 79 -5.08 5.24 -8.19
N HIS A 80 -6.02 4.81 -7.32
CA HIS A 80 -7.46 4.91 -7.61
C HIS A 80 -7.88 6.35 -7.92
N ALA A 81 -7.41 7.33 -7.14
CA ALA A 81 -7.70 8.74 -7.39
C ALA A 81 -7.12 9.23 -8.73
N ILE A 82 -5.89 8.82 -9.08
CA ILE A 82 -5.27 9.16 -10.38
C ILE A 82 -6.10 8.57 -11.52
N ILE A 83 -6.48 7.30 -11.44
CA ILE A 83 -7.28 6.63 -12.47
C ILE A 83 -8.67 7.28 -12.60
N ALA A 84 -9.32 7.63 -11.49
CA ALA A 84 -10.58 8.36 -11.51
C ALA A 84 -10.45 9.73 -12.22
N ASN A 85 -9.36 10.47 -11.97
CA ASN A 85 -9.09 11.74 -12.65
C ASN A 85 -8.83 11.56 -14.15
N LEU A 86 -8.16 10.46 -14.56
CA LEU A 86 -7.96 10.13 -15.97
C LEU A 86 -9.29 9.79 -16.66
N ARG A 87 -10.16 9.00 -16.00
CA ARG A 87 -11.52 8.72 -16.49
C ARG A 87 -12.30 10.02 -16.67
N GLU A 88 -12.25 10.93 -15.71
CA GLU A 88 -12.95 12.22 -15.83
C GLU A 88 -12.38 13.08 -16.98
N SER A 89 -11.05 13.09 -17.14
CA SER A 89 -10.38 13.77 -18.24
C SER A 89 -10.82 13.23 -19.61
N LEU A 90 -10.97 11.90 -19.76
CA LEU A 90 -11.46 11.26 -20.98
C LEU A 90 -12.87 11.73 -21.41
N LYS A 91 -13.73 12.09 -20.46
CA LYS A 91 -15.06 12.65 -20.77
C LYS A 91 -14.99 14.07 -21.33
N SER A 92 -13.93 14.82 -21.02
CA SER A 92 -13.77 16.22 -21.39
C SER A 92 -13.09 16.44 -22.76
N PHE A 93 -12.37 15.44 -23.27
CA PHE A 93 -11.65 15.56 -24.54
C PHE A 93 -12.62 15.63 -25.74
N GLN A 94 -12.34 16.57 -26.63
CA GLN A 94 -13.04 16.69 -27.91
C GLN A 94 -12.26 15.94 -29.01
N TYR A 95 -12.97 15.47 -30.05
CA TYR A 95 -12.39 14.78 -31.21
C TYR A 95 -11.79 13.38 -30.95
N ILE A 96 -12.18 12.74 -29.86
CA ILE A 96 -12.07 11.28 -29.68
C ILE A 96 -13.43 10.65 -30.02
N ASP A 97 -13.43 9.58 -30.81
CA ASP A 97 -14.67 8.85 -31.09
C ASP A 97 -15.13 8.03 -29.87
N ASP A 98 -16.40 7.66 -29.85
CA ASP A 98 -17.00 7.00 -28.69
C ASP A 98 -16.41 5.60 -28.46
N GLN A 99 -15.96 4.91 -29.51
CA GLN A 99 -15.36 3.58 -29.43
C GLN A 99 -13.94 3.66 -28.84
N GLU A 100 -13.12 4.60 -29.31
CA GLU A 100 -11.78 4.83 -28.77
C GLU A 100 -11.86 5.28 -27.30
N ARG A 101 -12.80 6.18 -26.97
CA ARG A 101 -13.03 6.60 -25.58
C ARG A 101 -13.41 5.43 -24.69
N GLN A 102 -14.34 4.58 -25.14
CA GLN A 102 -14.75 3.41 -24.38
C GLN A 102 -13.58 2.43 -24.18
N SER A 103 -12.75 2.22 -25.20
CA SER A 103 -11.57 1.36 -25.07
C SER A 103 -10.60 1.85 -24.00
N TYR A 104 -10.37 3.16 -23.89
CA TYR A 104 -9.55 3.71 -22.82
C TYR A 104 -10.20 3.59 -21.44
N MET A 105 -11.52 3.75 -21.34
CA MET A 105 -12.25 3.53 -20.08
C MET A 105 -12.12 2.08 -19.60
N ASP A 106 -12.30 1.11 -20.48
CA ASP A 106 -12.18 -0.31 -20.16
C ASP A 106 -10.76 -0.67 -19.70
N GLN A 107 -9.74 -0.07 -20.33
CA GLN A 107 -8.35 -0.23 -19.91
C GLN A 107 -8.09 0.37 -18.54
N LEU A 108 -8.61 1.56 -18.25
CA LEU A 108 -8.51 2.17 -16.92
C LEU A 108 -9.23 1.33 -15.86
N ASP A 109 -10.36 0.70 -16.17
CA ASP A 109 -11.08 -0.20 -15.26
C ASP A 109 -10.27 -1.45 -14.91
N ALA A 110 -9.62 -2.05 -15.91
CA ALA A 110 -8.71 -3.16 -15.69
C ALA A 110 -7.49 -2.76 -14.83
N LEU A 111 -6.94 -1.56 -15.05
CA LEU A 111 -5.82 -1.03 -14.27
C LEU A 111 -6.21 -0.71 -12.83
N ASP A 112 -7.39 -0.14 -12.61
CA ASP A 112 -7.93 0.20 -11.29
C ASP A 112 -7.94 -1.02 -10.38
N SER A 113 -8.41 -2.15 -10.93
CA SER A 113 -8.46 -3.43 -10.22
C SER A 113 -7.09 -3.97 -9.80
N LYS A 114 -6.00 -3.55 -10.46
CA LYS A 114 -4.64 -3.97 -10.07
C LYS A 114 -4.17 -3.30 -8.77
N PHE A 115 -4.72 -2.14 -8.43
CA PHE A 115 -4.35 -1.37 -7.24
C PHE A 115 -5.21 -1.68 -6.01
N GLU A 116 -6.09 -2.69 -6.08
CA GLU A 116 -6.89 -3.10 -4.94
C GLU A 116 -5.99 -3.58 -3.78
N TYR A 117 -6.10 -2.89 -2.66
CA TYR A 117 -5.39 -3.26 -1.43
C TYR A 117 -6.22 -4.24 -0.61
N ILE A 118 -5.58 -5.34 -0.21
CA ILE A 118 -6.14 -6.42 0.61
C ILE A 118 -5.27 -6.57 1.85
N ALA A 119 -5.84 -6.17 2.99
CA ALA A 119 -5.17 -6.26 4.28
C ALA A 119 -4.71 -7.71 4.57
N PRO A 120 -3.43 -7.92 4.92
CA PRO A 120 -2.95 -9.26 5.25
C PRO A 120 -3.61 -9.83 6.51
N GLN A 121 -3.90 -11.13 6.47
CA GLN A 121 -4.33 -11.86 7.68
C GLN A 121 -3.19 -11.86 8.70
N GLY A 122 -3.47 -11.42 9.92
CA GLY A 122 -2.46 -11.30 10.99
C GLY A 122 -1.89 -9.89 11.17
N MET A 123 -2.10 -8.98 10.21
CA MET A 123 -1.57 -7.60 10.31
C MET A 123 -2.13 -6.85 11.52
N GLN A 124 -3.40 -7.09 11.87
CA GLN A 124 -4.02 -6.51 13.06
C GLN A 124 -3.33 -6.94 14.36
N ALA A 125 -2.89 -8.20 14.45
CA ALA A 125 -2.18 -8.70 15.63
C ALA A 125 -0.80 -8.03 15.76
N ILE A 126 -0.07 -7.91 14.65
CA ILE A 126 1.22 -7.20 14.60
C ILE A 126 1.05 -5.73 15.02
N ALA A 127 0.03 -5.05 14.49
CA ALA A 127 -0.23 -3.64 14.83
C ALA A 127 -0.59 -3.45 16.31
N LEU A 128 -1.34 -4.37 16.90
CA LEU A 128 -1.66 -4.36 18.34
C LEU A 128 -0.41 -4.61 19.19
N ALA A 129 0.42 -5.58 18.82
CA ALA A 129 1.68 -5.88 19.49
C ALA A 129 2.62 -4.66 19.47
N PHE A 130 2.80 -4.03 18.31
CA PHE A 130 3.59 -2.82 18.18
C PHE A 130 3.10 -1.69 19.10
N LYS A 131 1.79 -1.39 19.08
CA LYS A 131 1.19 -0.36 19.94
C LYS A 131 1.40 -0.67 21.42
N GLY A 132 1.28 -1.93 21.81
CA GLY A 132 1.58 -2.39 23.17
C GLY A 132 3.03 -2.13 23.58
N SER A 133 3.99 -2.52 22.73
CA SER A 133 5.42 -2.29 22.96
C SER A 133 5.77 -0.81 23.08
N VAL A 134 5.22 0.05 22.21
CA VAL A 134 5.43 1.49 22.27
C VAL A 134 4.86 2.09 23.56
N ALA A 135 3.66 1.69 23.98
CA ALA A 135 3.06 2.15 25.23
C ALA A 135 3.89 1.72 26.46
N ALA A 136 4.39 0.48 26.47
CA ALA A 136 5.25 -0.02 27.54
C ALA A 136 6.57 0.76 27.64
N MET A 137 7.22 1.03 26.49
CA MET A 137 8.44 1.85 26.45
C MET A 137 8.19 3.28 26.94
N ALA A 138 7.09 3.90 26.52
CA ALA A 138 6.72 5.25 26.99
C ALA A 138 6.51 5.29 28.52
N LYS A 139 5.84 4.27 29.08
CA LYS A 139 5.63 4.14 30.52
C LYS A 139 6.95 3.97 31.28
N ALA A 140 7.85 3.11 30.79
CA ALA A 140 9.17 2.91 31.39
C ALA A 140 10.02 4.20 31.38
N ALA A 141 9.97 4.97 30.29
CA ALA A 141 10.66 6.25 30.16
C ALA A 141 10.09 7.35 31.08
N SER A 142 8.80 7.31 31.40
CA SER A 142 8.20 8.22 32.39
C SER A 142 8.58 7.87 33.82
N ALA A 143 8.59 6.58 34.19
CA ALA A 143 8.96 6.14 35.54
C ALA A 143 10.41 6.47 35.90
N THR A 144 11.32 6.46 34.92
CA THR A 144 12.73 6.85 35.13
C THR A 144 12.95 8.37 35.26
N LYS A 145 11.96 9.20 34.93
CA LYS A 145 12.01 10.66 35.11
C LYS A 145 11.56 11.12 36.50
N ASP A 146 10.71 10.35 37.18
CA ASP A 146 10.18 10.71 38.51
C ASP A 146 11.14 10.33 39.66
N ASP A 147 12.17 9.52 39.39
CA ASP A 147 13.21 9.11 40.34
C ASP A 147 14.49 9.99 40.30
N LYS A 148 14.45 11.15 39.62
CA LYS A 148 15.56 12.13 39.54
C LYS A 148 15.12 13.52 39.98
#